data_AF-A0A2P4QIP3-F1
#
_entry.id   AF-A0A2P4QIP3-F1
#
_cell.length_a   1.000
_cell.length_b   1.000
_cell.length_c   1.000
_cell.angle_alpha   90.00
_cell.angle_beta   90.00
_cell.angle_gamma   90.00
#
_symmetry.space_group_name_H-M   'P 1'
#
loop_
_entity.id
_entity.type
_entity.pdbx_description
1 polymer ?
#
loop_
_entity_poly.entity_id
_entity_poly.type
_entity_poly.pdbx_seq_one_letter_code
_entity_poly.pdbx_strand_id
1 'polypeptide(L)'
;MLRSLKLSHPTLLDVSNNIINELGGFGNFLGAHVRTADGRFKHNLENIIDQVIEKLKKYQKISNQTINSNNIKNLSLNDCKLLNKKIIFIATDSSNPHVTLSKIFSTFSCVFTINDFDDFVNPLMKISYTFDKNTKMSKFFYPLLDLLIISNGMDVVVTYSSTFSGFAKYYHDVLVFERESLKKKINNNNITET
;
A
#
# COMPACT_ATOMS: atom_id res chain seq x y z
N MET A 1 -16.60 20.07 7.62
CA MET A 1 -16.69 18.78 6.91
C MET A 1 -15.50 18.70 5.96
N LEU A 2 -14.54 17.80 6.21
CA LEU A 2 -13.46 17.53 5.24
C LEU A 2 -14.12 16.96 3.97
N ARG A 3 -13.94 17.63 2.83
CA ARG A 3 -14.44 17.10 1.55
C ARG A 3 -13.50 15.99 1.09
N SER A 4 -13.88 14.74 1.29
CA SER A 4 -13.12 13.59 0.81
C SER A 4 -13.86 12.91 -0.34
N LEU A 5 -13.16 12.57 -1.42
CA LEU A 5 -13.65 11.60 -2.41
C LEU A 5 -13.82 10.25 -1.68
N LYS A 6 -15.05 9.74 -1.61
CA LYS A 6 -15.32 8.43 -1.00
C LYS A 6 -15.36 7.36 -2.08
N LEU A 7 -14.42 6.41 -2.01
CA LEU A 7 -14.45 5.23 -2.84
C LEU A 7 -15.41 4.20 -2.21
N SER A 8 -16.45 3.81 -2.94
CA SER A 8 -17.54 2.97 -2.40
C SER A 8 -17.97 1.82 -3.33
N HIS A 9 -17.16 1.48 -4.33
CA HIS A 9 -17.48 0.35 -5.20
C HIS A 9 -17.32 -0.96 -4.42
N PRO A 10 -18.37 -1.80 -4.28
CA PRO A 10 -18.37 -2.93 -3.34
C PRO A 10 -17.25 -3.92 -3.62
N THR A 11 -17.10 -4.39 -4.86
CA THR A 11 -16.01 -5.33 -5.23
C THR A 11 -14.62 -4.75 -5.02
N LEU A 12 -14.44 -3.43 -5.17
CA LEU A 12 -13.15 -2.78 -4.94
C LEU A 12 -12.83 -2.76 -3.46
N LEU A 13 -13.83 -2.41 -2.63
CA LEU A 13 -13.69 -2.45 -1.18
C LEU A 13 -13.40 -3.86 -0.69
N ASP A 14 -14.15 -4.87 -1.15
CA ASP A 14 -13.96 -6.27 -0.74
C ASP A 14 -12.55 -6.76 -1.09
N VAL A 15 -12.10 -6.56 -2.34
CA VAL A 15 -10.75 -6.95 -2.76
C VAL A 15 -9.69 -6.20 -1.97
N SER A 16 -9.84 -4.89 -1.79
CA SER A 16 -8.89 -4.09 -1.01
C SER A 16 -8.81 -4.54 0.45
N ASN A 17 -9.95 -4.83 1.08
CA ASN A 17 -10.02 -5.27 2.47
C ASN A 17 -9.37 -6.64 2.66
N ASN A 18 -9.57 -7.57 1.72
CA ASN A 18 -8.92 -8.88 1.78
C ASN A 18 -7.38 -8.74 1.76
N ILE A 19 -6.83 -7.93 0.86
CA ILE A 19 -5.39 -7.68 0.81
C ILE A 19 -4.91 -6.95 2.07
N ILE A 20 -5.63 -5.92 2.52
CA ILE A 20 -5.29 -5.18 3.75
C ILE A 20 -5.26 -6.12 4.97
N ASN A 21 -6.22 -7.04 5.08
CA ASN A 21 -6.27 -8.02 6.16
C ASN A 21 -5.08 -8.99 6.08
N GLU A 22 -4.71 -9.43 4.88
CA GLU A 22 -3.50 -10.22 4.66
C GLU A 22 -2.23 -9.47 5.07
N LEU A 23 -2.18 -8.15 4.91
CA LEU A 23 -1.07 -7.31 5.36
C LEU A 23 -1.09 -7.03 6.89
N GLY A 24 -2.04 -7.60 7.63
CA GLY A 24 -2.20 -7.45 9.07
C GLY A 24 -3.24 -6.42 9.49
N GLY A 25 -3.99 -5.84 8.55
CA GLY A 25 -5.05 -4.86 8.82
C GLY A 25 -4.56 -3.41 8.87
N PHE A 26 -5.50 -2.50 9.13
CA PHE A 26 -5.23 -1.06 9.17
C PHE A 26 -4.10 -0.70 10.14
N GLY A 27 -3.12 0.06 9.67
CA GLY A 27 -2.02 0.58 10.49
C GLY A 27 -0.94 -0.43 10.86
N ASN A 28 -0.97 -1.67 10.33
CA ASN A 28 0.00 -2.72 10.71
C ASN A 28 1.14 -2.92 9.72
N PHE A 29 0.98 -2.48 8.47
CA PHE A 29 2.02 -2.47 7.43
C PHE A 29 2.37 -1.02 7.03
N LEU A 30 3.47 -0.84 6.29
CA LEU A 30 3.83 0.47 5.73
C LEU A 30 3.39 0.54 4.27
N GLY A 31 2.67 1.60 3.90
CA GLY A 31 2.34 1.89 2.51
C GLY A 31 3.45 2.69 1.85
N ALA A 32 3.73 2.42 0.58
CA ALA A 32 4.65 3.22 -0.21
C ALA A 32 4.16 3.36 -1.66
N HIS A 33 4.44 4.49 -2.28
CA HIS A 33 4.21 4.69 -3.71
C HIS A 33 5.51 5.03 -4.42
N VAL A 34 5.85 4.19 -5.40
CA VAL A 34 7.04 4.35 -6.26
C VAL A 34 6.59 4.55 -7.70
N ARG A 35 6.62 5.80 -8.15
CA ARG A 35 6.30 6.17 -9.54
C ARG A 35 7.54 5.95 -10.41
N THR A 36 7.39 5.15 -11.46
CA THR A 36 8.50 4.70 -12.31
C THR A 36 8.36 5.13 -13.77
N ALA A 37 7.13 5.31 -14.26
CA ALA A 37 6.87 5.56 -15.67
C ALA A 37 6.81 7.05 -16.04
N ASP A 38 7.15 7.30 -17.31
CA ASP A 38 7.02 8.56 -18.06
C ASP A 38 7.93 9.71 -17.62
N GLY A 39 8.27 10.55 -18.61
CA GLY A 39 8.92 11.85 -18.43
C GLY A 39 10.01 11.86 -17.36
N ARG A 40 9.93 12.82 -16.44
CA ARG A 40 10.91 13.01 -15.36
C ARG A 40 11.02 11.85 -14.38
N PHE A 41 10.03 10.96 -14.26
CA PHE A 41 10.09 9.84 -13.32
C PHE A 41 10.99 8.75 -13.86
N LYS A 42 10.85 8.41 -15.15
CA LYS A 42 11.74 7.45 -15.82
C LYS A 42 13.21 7.89 -15.79
N HIS A 43 13.48 9.18 -16.00
CA HIS A 43 14.86 9.72 -16.01
C HIS A 43 15.49 9.80 -14.60
N ASN A 44 14.68 9.88 -13.55
CA ASN A 44 15.13 10.01 -12.16
C ASN A 44 14.84 8.77 -11.32
N LEU A 45 14.60 7.62 -11.95
CA LEU A 45 14.12 6.41 -11.28
C LEU A 45 15.05 5.98 -10.13
N GLU A 46 16.35 5.93 -10.37
CA GLU A 46 17.34 5.56 -9.35
C GLU A 46 17.27 6.48 -8.13
N ASN A 47 17.22 7.80 -8.34
CA ASN A 47 17.10 8.76 -7.24
C ASN A 47 15.74 8.64 -6.52
N ILE A 48 14.65 8.35 -7.23
CA ILE A 48 13.33 8.10 -6.61
C ILE A 48 13.41 6.88 -5.70
N ILE A 49 13.99 5.78 -6.19
CA ILE A 49 14.19 4.55 -5.44
C ILE A 49 15.02 4.82 -4.19
N ASP A 50 16.13 5.55 -4.31
CA ASP A 50 17.00 5.88 -3.18
C ASP A 50 16.29 6.73 -2.12
N GLN A 51 15.54 7.75 -2.55
CA GLN A 51 14.75 8.56 -1.64
C GLN A 51 13.67 7.77 -0.91
N VAL A 52 13.03 6.81 -1.60
CA VAL A 52 12.04 5.92 -0.99
C VAL A 52 12.72 5.00 0.03
N ILE A 53 13.85 4.38 -0.32
CA ILE A 53 14.62 3.53 0.59
C ILE A 53 15.02 4.30 1.85
N GLU A 54 15.58 5.50 1.71
CA GLU A 54 16.02 6.32 2.86
C GLU A 54 14.84 6.71 3.77
N LYS A 55 13.66 6.94 3.20
CA LYS A 55 12.44 7.16 4.01
C LYS A 55 11.96 5.88 4.70
N LEU A 56 11.94 4.75 4.00
CA LEU A 56 11.51 3.45 4.54
C LEU A 56 12.41 2.99 5.69
N LYS A 57 13.73 3.21 5.60
CA LYS A 57 14.70 2.89 6.67
C LYS A 57 14.34 3.54 8.01
N LYS A 58 13.72 4.72 8.01
CA LYS A 58 13.31 5.42 9.25
C LYS A 58 12.25 4.66 10.05
N TYR A 59 11.51 3.75 9.41
CA TYR A 59 10.48 2.92 10.05
C TYR A 59 11.03 1.58 10.53
N GLN A 60 12.25 1.22 10.13
CA GLN A 60 12.93 0.09 10.73
C GLN A 60 13.50 0.56 12.06
N LYS A 61 13.09 -0.08 13.16
CA LYS A 61 13.84 0.03 14.41
C LYS A 61 15.27 -0.41 14.09
N ILE A 62 16.26 0.39 14.50
CA ILE A 62 17.66 -0.04 14.51
C ILE A 62 17.73 -1.21 15.51
N SER A 63 17.45 -2.43 15.05
CA SER A 63 17.84 -3.61 15.80
C SER A 63 19.32 -3.78 15.52
N ASN A 64 20.16 -3.49 16.51
CA ASN A 64 21.56 -3.93 16.56
C ASN A 64 21.62 -5.47 16.74
N GLN A 65 20.90 -6.20 15.90
CA GLN A 65 21.02 -7.64 15.79
C GLN A 65 21.80 -7.90 14.52
N THR A 66 23.07 -8.21 14.73
CA THR A 66 23.96 -8.92 13.81
C THR A 66 23.31 -10.26 13.51
N ILE A 67 22.34 -10.27 12.59
CA ILE A 67 21.84 -11.50 12.00
C ILE A 67 22.91 -11.92 11.01
N ASN A 68 23.56 -13.06 11.30
CA ASN A 68 24.41 -13.77 10.35
C ASN A 68 23.63 -13.94 9.04
N SER A 69 23.98 -13.11 8.06
CA SER A 69 23.30 -12.96 6.78
C SER A 69 23.62 -14.15 5.88
N ASN A 70 22.98 -15.28 6.14
CA ASN A 70 22.82 -16.32 5.13
C ASN A 70 21.46 -16.15 4.45
N ASN A 71 21.47 -15.43 3.33
CA ASN A 71 20.58 -15.56 2.16
C ASN A 71 19.08 -15.83 2.39
N ILE A 72 18.36 -14.92 3.06
CA ILE A 72 16.89 -14.89 2.90
C ILE A 72 16.48 -13.60 2.19
N LYS A 73 16.68 -13.59 0.87
CA LYS A 73 16.08 -12.60 -0.04
C LYS A 73 14.66 -13.08 -0.35
N ASN A 74 13.68 -12.19 -0.20
CA ASN A 74 12.25 -12.40 -0.48
C ASN A 74 11.57 -13.44 0.43
N LEU A 75 11.15 -12.98 1.62
CA LEU A 75 10.32 -13.79 2.51
C LEU A 75 8.88 -13.85 2.01
N SER A 76 8.20 -14.97 2.25
CA SER A 76 6.75 -15.04 2.04
C SER A 76 6.03 -14.13 3.04
N LEU A 77 4.79 -13.73 2.72
CA LEU A 77 3.97 -12.92 3.63
C LEU A 77 3.78 -13.60 4.99
N ASN A 78 3.61 -14.92 5.00
CA ASN A 78 3.47 -15.70 6.23
C ASN A 78 4.76 -15.68 7.06
N ASP A 79 5.92 -15.83 6.44
CA ASP A 79 7.20 -15.76 7.15
C ASP A 79 7.42 -14.36 7.75
N CYS A 80 7.04 -13.31 7.02
CA CYS A 80 7.11 -11.94 7.52
C CYS A 80 6.24 -11.74 8.77
N LYS A 81 5.03 -12.30 8.79
CA LYS A 81 4.14 -12.31 9.96
C LYS A 81 4.76 -13.09 11.12
N LEU A 82 5.23 -14.31 10.87
CA LEU A 82 5.84 -15.19 11.89
C LEU A 82 7.07 -14.56 12.55
N LEU A 83 7.91 -13.91 11.75
CA LEU A 83 9.12 -13.22 12.21
C LEU A 83 8.85 -11.82 12.77
N ASN A 84 7.59 -11.40 12.84
CA ASN A 84 7.16 -10.06 13.25
C ASN A 84 7.95 -8.94 12.55
N LYS A 85 8.23 -9.14 11.25
CA LYS A 85 8.95 -8.16 10.43
C LYS A 85 7.98 -7.10 9.93
N LYS A 86 8.49 -5.87 9.76
CA LYS A 86 7.72 -4.79 9.15
C LYS A 86 7.43 -5.12 7.69
N ILE A 87 6.16 -5.30 7.36
CA ILE A 87 5.66 -5.50 6.00
C ILE A 87 5.55 -4.14 5.30
N ILE A 88 5.99 -4.08 4.05
CA ILE A 88 5.91 -2.91 3.17
C ILE A 88 5.08 -3.30 1.95
N PHE A 89 4.02 -2.56 1.66
CA PHE A 89 3.29 -2.68 0.40
C PHE A 89 3.61 -1.50 -0.51
N ILE A 90 4.00 -1.78 -1.76
CA ILE A 90 4.36 -0.78 -2.76
C ILE A 90 3.28 -0.73 -3.85
N ALA A 91 2.64 0.44 -3.96
CA ALA A 91 1.92 0.84 -5.16
C ALA A 91 2.92 1.34 -6.20
N THR A 92 2.83 0.83 -7.43
CA THR A 92 3.71 1.25 -8.52
C THR A 92 3.05 1.02 -9.86
N ASP A 93 3.46 1.81 -10.84
CA ASP A 93 3.07 1.72 -12.24
C ASP A 93 4.01 0.85 -13.08
N SER A 94 5.02 0.23 -12.46
CA SER A 94 5.89 -0.72 -13.16
C SER A 94 5.11 -2.00 -13.51
N SER A 95 5.28 -2.48 -14.73
CA SER A 95 4.74 -3.78 -15.17
C SER A 95 5.51 -4.97 -14.59
N ASN A 96 6.76 -4.78 -14.15
CA ASN A 96 7.56 -5.81 -13.49
C ASN A 96 8.29 -5.22 -12.27
N PRO A 97 7.57 -5.00 -11.16
CA PRO A 97 8.11 -4.32 -9.98
C PRO A 97 9.34 -5.00 -9.39
N HIS A 98 9.39 -6.33 -9.36
CA HIS A 98 10.51 -7.10 -8.81
C HIS A 98 11.83 -6.83 -9.54
N VAL A 99 11.78 -6.55 -10.85
CA VAL A 99 12.95 -6.15 -11.65
C VAL A 99 13.22 -4.66 -11.50
N THR A 100 12.21 -3.82 -11.75
CA THR A 100 12.36 -2.34 -11.75
C THR A 100 12.77 -1.79 -10.40
N LEU A 101 12.25 -2.36 -9.32
CA LEU A 101 12.47 -1.94 -7.93
C LEU A 101 13.38 -2.91 -7.18
N SER A 102 14.18 -3.71 -7.90
CA SER A 102 15.05 -4.76 -7.34
C SER A 102 15.93 -4.26 -6.18
N LYS A 103 16.40 -3.01 -6.23
CA LYS A 103 17.15 -2.38 -5.13
C LYS A 103 16.34 -2.34 -3.82
N ILE A 104 15.03 -2.02 -3.89
CA ILE A 104 14.12 -2.01 -2.74
C ILE A 104 13.93 -3.44 -2.20
N PHE A 105 13.61 -4.41 -3.07
CA PHE A 105 13.43 -5.81 -2.69
C PHE A 105 14.71 -6.45 -2.11
N SER A 106 15.89 -6.01 -2.57
CA SER A 106 17.17 -6.43 -2.01
C SER A 106 17.50 -5.79 -0.66
N THR A 107 16.93 -4.61 -0.37
CA THR A 107 17.15 -3.85 0.87
C THR A 107 16.21 -4.31 1.99
N PHE A 108 14.97 -4.65 1.65
CA PHE A 108 13.93 -5.00 2.61
C PHE A 108 13.37 -6.39 2.29
N SER A 109 13.36 -7.30 3.27
CA SER A 109 12.99 -8.70 3.05
C SER A 109 11.47 -8.97 2.96
N CYS A 110 10.64 -7.99 3.34
CA CYS A 110 9.17 -8.12 3.45
C CYS A 110 8.47 -7.03 2.64
N VAL A 111 8.68 -7.05 1.33
CA VAL A 111 8.12 -6.10 0.37
C VAL A 111 7.18 -6.83 -0.56
N PHE A 112 5.98 -6.28 -0.75
CA PHE A 112 4.96 -6.82 -1.64
C PHE A 112 4.37 -5.70 -2.50
N THR A 113 3.81 -6.09 -3.63
CA THR A 113 3.12 -5.26 -4.61
C THR A 113 1.80 -5.92 -4.97
N ILE A 114 0.97 -5.26 -5.76
CA ILE A 114 -0.30 -5.85 -6.19
C ILE A 114 -0.13 -7.20 -6.92
N ASN A 115 0.98 -7.37 -7.65
CA ASN A 115 1.29 -8.60 -8.38
C ASN A 115 1.51 -9.81 -7.46
N ASP A 116 1.77 -9.60 -6.17
CA ASP A 116 1.94 -10.67 -5.19
C ASP A 116 0.58 -11.14 -4.62
N PHE A 117 -0.54 -10.58 -5.10
CA PHE A 117 -1.91 -10.86 -4.65
C PHE A 117 -2.89 -11.12 -5.82
N ASP A 118 -2.41 -11.60 -6.97
CA ASP A 118 -3.22 -11.78 -8.19
C ASP A 118 -4.54 -12.55 -7.96
N ASP A 119 -4.53 -13.56 -7.09
CA ASP A 119 -5.72 -14.34 -6.75
C ASP A 119 -6.86 -13.49 -6.18
N PHE A 120 -6.53 -12.48 -5.37
CA PHE A 120 -7.50 -11.54 -4.80
C PHE A 120 -8.02 -10.55 -5.82
N VAL A 121 -7.25 -10.23 -6.86
CA VAL A 121 -7.60 -9.19 -7.86
C VAL A 121 -8.56 -9.73 -8.93
N ASN A 122 -8.63 -11.05 -9.10
CA ASN A 122 -9.49 -11.72 -10.08
C ASN A 122 -10.95 -11.21 -10.17
N PRO A 123 -11.67 -10.91 -9.07
CA PRO A 123 -13.02 -10.35 -9.15
C PRO A 123 -13.08 -9.00 -9.86
N LEU A 124 -12.08 -8.13 -9.69
CA LEU A 124 -12.02 -6.83 -10.35
C LEU A 124 -11.75 -6.96 -11.86
N MET A 125 -10.98 -7.96 -12.27
CA MET A 125 -10.70 -8.25 -13.68
C MET A 125 -11.94 -8.61 -14.49
N LYS A 126 -12.98 -9.11 -13.80
CA LYS A 126 -14.25 -9.52 -14.42
C LYS A 126 -15.18 -8.33 -14.68
N ILE A 127 -14.90 -7.15 -14.11
CA ILE A 127 -15.74 -5.97 -14.27
C ILE A 127 -15.52 -5.37 -15.66
N SER A 128 -16.59 -5.33 -16.45
CA SER A 128 -16.65 -4.62 -17.72
C SER A 128 -17.38 -3.29 -17.55
N TYR A 129 -17.07 -2.34 -18.43
CA TYR A 129 -17.72 -1.03 -18.46
C TYR A 129 -19.20 -1.17 -18.77
N THR A 130 -20.04 -0.41 -18.07
CA THR A 130 -21.51 -0.55 -18.15
C THR A 130 -22.06 -0.31 -19.56
N PHE A 131 -21.46 0.63 -20.31
CA PHE A 131 -21.91 0.98 -21.66
C PHE A 131 -21.21 0.19 -22.77
N ASP A 132 -20.09 -0.48 -22.48
CA ASP A 132 -19.39 -1.36 -23.41
C ASP A 132 -18.80 -2.58 -22.69
N LYS A 133 -19.44 -3.74 -22.87
CA LYS A 133 -19.04 -4.99 -22.22
C LYS A 133 -17.67 -5.52 -22.68
N ASN A 134 -17.18 -5.08 -23.84
CA ASN A 134 -15.87 -5.45 -24.36
C ASN A 134 -14.73 -4.67 -23.67
N THR A 135 -15.05 -3.52 -23.09
CA THR A 135 -14.08 -2.71 -22.35
C THR A 135 -13.97 -3.19 -20.91
N LYS A 136 -12.81 -3.77 -20.56
CA LYS A 136 -12.48 -4.16 -19.19
C LYS A 136 -12.11 -2.94 -18.35
N MET A 137 -12.66 -2.84 -17.14
CA MET A 137 -12.38 -1.74 -16.22
C MET A 137 -11.17 -1.99 -15.32
N SER A 138 -10.48 -3.12 -15.47
CA SER A 138 -9.33 -3.48 -14.63
C SER A 138 -8.32 -2.34 -14.50
N LYS A 139 -7.88 -1.77 -15.61
CA LYS A 139 -6.93 -0.63 -15.65
C LYS A 139 -7.41 0.62 -14.90
N PHE A 140 -8.72 0.83 -14.81
CA PHE A 140 -9.31 1.91 -14.01
C PHE A 140 -9.28 1.58 -12.50
N PHE A 141 -9.51 0.32 -12.14
CA PHE A 141 -9.54 -0.11 -10.74
C PHE A 141 -8.16 -0.28 -10.11
N TYR A 142 -7.13 -0.68 -10.86
CA TYR A 142 -5.78 -0.89 -10.30
C TYR A 142 -5.25 0.30 -9.49
N PRO A 143 -5.25 1.55 -10.01
CA PRO A 143 -4.81 2.71 -9.23
C PRO A 143 -5.66 2.96 -7.97
N LEU A 144 -6.98 2.72 -8.05
CA LEU A 144 -7.87 2.88 -6.90
C LEU A 144 -7.62 1.81 -5.83
N LEU A 145 -7.31 0.59 -6.27
CA LEU A 145 -6.96 -0.52 -5.38
C LEU A 145 -5.64 -0.23 -4.68
N ASP A 146 -4.59 0.15 -5.43
CA ASP A 146 -3.31 0.58 -4.88
C ASP A 146 -3.48 1.69 -3.84
N LEU A 147 -4.26 2.71 -4.19
CA LEU A 147 -4.56 3.84 -3.31
C LEU A 147 -5.21 3.36 -2.00
N LEU A 148 -6.24 2.52 -2.09
CA LEU A 148 -6.94 2.00 -0.91
C LEU A 148 -6.00 1.18 -0.03
N ILE A 149 -5.16 0.33 -0.62
CA ILE A 149 -4.21 -0.50 0.13
C ILE A 149 -3.21 0.40 0.86
N ILE A 150 -2.41 1.20 0.14
CA ILE A 150 -1.33 1.96 0.80
C ILE A 150 -1.86 2.97 1.82
N SER A 151 -3.03 3.57 1.58
CA SER A 151 -3.60 4.57 2.49
C SER A 151 -4.10 3.96 3.81
N ASN A 152 -4.38 2.66 3.85
CA ASN A 152 -4.69 1.94 5.08
C ASN A 152 -3.43 1.46 5.83
N GLY A 153 -2.23 1.72 5.30
CA GLY A 153 -0.98 1.49 6.02
C GLY A 153 -0.82 2.40 7.24
N MET A 154 0.23 2.15 8.02
CA MET A 154 0.58 2.94 9.21
C MET A 154 1.08 4.34 8.89
N ASP A 155 1.70 4.48 7.72
CA ASP A 155 2.05 5.73 7.05
C ASP A 155 2.15 5.42 5.54
N VAL A 156 2.30 6.47 4.72
CA VAL A 156 2.47 6.40 3.27
C VAL A 156 3.76 7.11 2.86
N VAL A 157 4.77 6.33 2.47
CA VAL A 157 6.00 6.85 1.87
C VAL A 157 5.76 7.21 0.41
N VAL A 158 6.00 8.47 0.06
CA VAL A 158 5.62 9.01 -1.25
C VAL A 158 6.82 9.32 -2.16
N THR A 159 6.61 9.14 -3.46
CA THR A 159 7.41 9.77 -4.53
C THR A 159 7.04 11.24 -4.67
N TYR A 160 8.01 12.15 -4.60
CA TYR A 160 7.77 13.59 -4.68
C TYR A 160 7.23 14.01 -6.05
N SER A 161 6.41 15.07 -6.09
CA SER A 161 5.77 15.61 -7.31
C SER A 161 4.75 14.67 -8.02
N SER A 162 4.47 13.47 -7.51
CA SER A 162 3.39 12.64 -8.04
C SER A 162 2.04 13.06 -7.46
N THR A 163 1.05 13.29 -8.33
CA THR A 163 -0.33 13.59 -7.93
C THR A 163 -0.94 12.42 -7.17
N PHE A 164 -0.70 11.18 -7.63
CA PHE A 164 -1.10 9.96 -6.95
C PHE A 164 -0.53 9.89 -5.53
N SER A 165 0.78 10.13 -5.38
CA SER A 165 1.44 10.20 -4.07
C SER A 165 0.75 11.21 -3.13
N GLY A 166 0.49 12.42 -3.62
CA GLY A 166 -0.17 13.46 -2.83
C GLY A 166 -1.56 13.04 -2.38
N PHE A 167 -2.32 12.42 -3.29
CA PHE A 167 -3.67 11.95 -2.98
C PHE A 167 -3.66 10.76 -2.01
N ALA A 168 -2.70 9.83 -2.12
CA ALA A 168 -2.55 8.73 -1.18
C ALA A 168 -2.23 9.19 0.24
N LYS A 169 -1.34 10.17 0.40
CA LYS A 169 -1.05 10.75 1.71
C LYS A 169 -2.29 11.46 2.29
N TYR A 170 -2.98 12.25 1.47
CA TYR A 170 -4.25 12.88 1.87
C TYR A 170 -5.31 11.85 2.29
N TYR A 171 -5.48 10.79 1.52
CA TYR A 171 -6.49 9.77 1.80
C TYR A 171 -6.17 8.98 3.08
N HIS A 172 -4.89 8.68 3.33
CA HIS A 172 -4.44 8.13 4.61
C HIS A 172 -4.83 9.04 5.80
N ASP A 173 -4.56 10.34 5.71
CA ASP A 173 -4.88 11.28 6.79
C ASP A 173 -6.40 11.35 7.06
N VAL A 174 -7.23 11.30 6.01
CA VAL A 174 -8.69 11.19 6.13
C VAL A 174 -9.08 9.91 6.87
N LEU A 175 -8.53 8.75 6.47
CA LEU A 175 -8.84 7.45 7.09
C LEU A 175 -8.43 7.39 8.56
N VAL A 176 -7.27 7.96 8.91
CA VAL A 176 -6.81 8.08 10.30
C VAL A 176 -7.80 8.94 11.11
N PHE A 177 -8.14 10.13 10.60
CA PHE A 177 -9.06 11.04 11.27
C PHE A 177 -10.42 10.39 11.54
N GLU A 178 -10.97 9.67 10.55
CA GLU A 178 -12.26 9.00 10.69
C GLU A 178 -12.24 7.90 11.72
N ARG A 179 -11.20 7.05 11.73
CA ARG A 179 -11.07 5.97 12.70
C ARG A 179 -10.90 6.50 14.12
N GLU A 180 -10.10 7.55 14.31
CA GLU A 180 -9.96 8.18 15.62
C GLU A 180 -11.25 8.86 16.09
N SER A 181 -12.01 9.46 15.17
CA SER A 181 -13.32 10.03 15.46
C SER A 181 -14.34 8.96 15.88
N LEU A 182 -14.33 7.79 15.22
CA LEU A 182 -15.18 6.66 15.56
C LEU A 182 -14.84 6.08 16.93
N LYS A 183 -13.55 5.87 17.24
CA LYS A 183 -13.09 5.41 18.56
C LYS A 183 -13.57 6.32 19.69
N LYS A 184 -13.47 7.65 19.51
CA LYS A 184 -13.97 8.63 20.48
C LYS A 184 -15.48 8.52 20.72
N LYS A 185 -16.27 8.34 19.65
CA LYS A 185 -17.73 8.16 19.78
C LYS A 185 -18.09 6.89 20.54
N ILE A 186 -17.43 5.77 20.25
CA ILE A 186 -17.64 4.49 20.95
C ILE A 186 -17.31 4.64 22.44
N ASN A 187 -16.17 5.24 22.76
CA ASN A 187 -15.76 5.43 24.15
C ASN A 187 -16.75 6.32 24.93
N ASN A 188 -17.27 7.38 24.31
CA ASN A 188 -18.25 8.26 24.97
C ASN A 188 -19.61 7.59 25.19
N ASN A 189 -20.05 6.72 24.28
CA ASN A 189 -21.29 5.96 24.45
C ASN A 189 -21.17 4.95 25.60
N ASN A 190 -20.02 4.30 25.76
CA ASN A 190 -19.80 3.36 26.86
C ASN A 190 -19.74 4.01 28.26
N ILE A 191 -19.51 5.34 28.34
CA ILE A 191 -19.50 6.10 29.60
C ILE A 191 -20.91 6.59 30.00
N THR A 192 -21.85 6.63 29.05
CA THR A 192 -23.22 7.13 29.29
C THR A 192 -24.22 6.01 29.61
N GLU A 193 -23.80 4.74 29.57
CA GLU A 193 -24.60 3.56 29.89
C GLU A 193 -24.27 2.93 31.28
N THR A 194 -23.51 3.63 32.14
CA THR A 194 -23.19 3.24 33.53
C THR A 194 -23.73 4.25 34.53
#